data_AF-A0A447X1S4-F1
#
_entry.id   AF-A0A447X1S4-F1
#
_cell.length_a   1.000
_cell.length_b   1.000
_cell.length_c   1.000
_cell.angle_alpha   90.00
_cell.angle_beta   90.00
_cell.angle_gamma   90.00
#
_symmetry.space_group_name_H-M   'P 1'
#
loop_
_entity.id
_entity.type
_entity.pdbx_description
1 polymer ?
#
loop_
_entity_poly.entity_id
_entity_poly.type
_entity_poly.pdbx_seq_one_letter_code
_entity_poly.pdbx_strand_id
1 'polypeptide(L)'
;MAQLRESGCDGVIAFGGGSVLDAAKAVALLVTNPDSTLAEMSETSVLQPRLPLIAIPTTAGTGSETTNVTVIIDAVSGRKQVLAHASLMRMWRSSTPR
;
A
#
# COMPACT_ATOMS: atom_id res chain seq x y z
N MET A 1 -2.27 -3.03 -11.56
CA MET A 1 -2.96 -4.26 -11.11
C MET A 1 -2.89 -5.36 -12.14
N ALA A 2 -3.34 -5.13 -13.39
CA ALA A 2 -3.36 -6.15 -14.45
C ALA A 2 -2.03 -6.90 -14.60
N GLN A 3 -0.94 -6.15 -14.75
CA GLN A 3 0.41 -6.71 -14.93
C GLN A 3 0.90 -7.54 -13.72
N LEU A 4 0.51 -7.16 -12.50
CA LEU A 4 0.93 -7.85 -11.26
C LEU A 4 0.18 -9.19 -11.08
N ARG A 5 -1.07 -9.25 -11.57
CA ARG A 5 -1.88 -10.48 -11.56
C ARG A 5 -1.44 -11.44 -12.66
N GLU A 6 -1.11 -10.93 -13.84
CA GLU A 6 -0.68 -11.73 -15.00
C GLU A 6 0.71 -12.34 -14.80
N SER A 7 1.62 -11.65 -14.10
CA SER A 7 3.00 -12.11 -13.91
C SER A 7 3.17 -13.09 -12.74
N GLY A 8 2.11 -13.43 -12.01
CA GLY A 8 2.19 -14.31 -10.84
C GLY A 8 3.10 -13.77 -9.73
N CYS A 9 3.17 -12.44 -9.55
CA CYS A 9 4.05 -11.85 -8.55
C CYS A 9 3.54 -12.09 -7.13
N ASP A 10 4.42 -12.59 -6.26
CA ASP A 10 4.12 -12.86 -4.85
C ASP A 10 4.39 -11.67 -3.91
N GLY A 11 4.78 -10.52 -4.46
CA GLY A 11 5.16 -9.36 -3.66
C GLY A 11 5.36 -8.09 -4.48
N VAL A 12 5.51 -6.97 -3.79
CA VAL A 12 5.71 -5.64 -4.34
C VAL A 12 6.99 -5.03 -3.76
N ILE A 13 7.79 -4.37 -4.59
CA ILE A 13 8.92 -3.55 -4.15
C ILE A 13 8.65 -2.12 -4.61
N ALA A 14 8.68 -1.17 -3.69
CA ALA A 14 8.43 0.24 -3.96
C ALA A 14 9.68 1.06 -3.67
N PHE A 15 10.17 1.79 -4.67
CA PHE A 15 11.31 2.69 -4.55
C PHE A 15 10.89 4.11 -4.93
N GLY A 16 10.94 5.04 -3.98
CA GLY A 16 10.54 6.43 -4.25
C GLY A 16 10.11 7.20 -3.00
N GLY A 17 9.45 8.34 -3.21
CA GLY A 17 8.88 9.14 -2.13
C GLY A 17 7.55 8.59 -1.61
N GLY A 18 6.93 9.30 -0.66
CA GLY A 18 5.69 8.85 0.00
C GLY A 18 4.54 8.47 -0.95
N SER A 19 4.36 9.22 -2.04
CA SER A 19 3.33 8.93 -3.05
C SER A 19 3.54 7.57 -3.75
N VAL A 20 4.79 7.19 -4.02
CA VAL A 20 5.10 5.88 -4.62
C VAL A 20 4.83 4.77 -3.61
N LEU A 21 5.19 4.99 -2.35
CA LEU A 21 4.94 4.02 -1.28
C LEU A 21 3.44 3.81 -1.06
N ASP A 22 2.65 4.88 -0.99
CA ASP A 22 1.20 4.81 -0.80
C ASP A 22 0.50 4.10 -1.97
N ALA A 23 0.90 4.42 -3.20
CA ALA A 23 0.43 3.69 -4.38
C ALA A 23 0.75 2.20 -4.29
N ALA A 24 1.98 1.83 -3.90
CA ALA A 24 2.39 0.45 -3.76
C ALA A 24 1.63 -0.30 -2.65
N LYS A 25 1.32 0.36 -1.52
CA LYS A 25 0.48 -0.22 -0.47
C LYS A 25 -0.91 -0.58 -0.97
N ALA A 26 -1.54 0.32 -1.72
CA ALA A 26 -2.86 0.05 -2.27
C ALA A 26 -2.83 -1.02 -3.35
N VAL A 27 -1.78 -1.05 -4.19
CA VAL A 27 -1.56 -2.13 -5.16
C VAL A 27 -1.46 -3.47 -4.46
N ALA A 28 -0.63 -3.58 -3.42
CA ALA A 28 -0.48 -4.81 -2.67
C ALA A 28 -1.78 -5.29 -2.01
N LEU A 29 -2.67 -4.37 -1.61
CA LEU A 29 -3.93 -4.69 -0.93
C LEU A 29 -5.07 -5.01 -1.91
N LEU A 30 -5.23 -4.23 -2.98
CA LEU A 30 -6.27 -4.45 -4.00
C LEU A 30 -6.03 -5.73 -4.81
N VAL A 31 -4.77 -6.17 -4.93
CA VAL A 31 -4.48 -7.46 -5.59
C VAL A 31 -5.06 -8.64 -4.80
N THR A 32 -5.03 -8.59 -3.46
CA THR A 32 -5.61 -9.65 -2.63
C THR A 32 -7.11 -9.47 -2.35
N ASN A 33 -7.67 -8.30 -2.71
CA ASN A 33 -9.09 -7.96 -2.56
C ASN A 33 -9.67 -7.45 -3.90
N PRO A 34 -9.81 -8.31 -4.94
CA PRO A 34 -10.23 -7.91 -6.29
C PRO A 34 -11.61 -7.27 -6.37
N ASP A 35 -12.53 -7.69 -5.48
CA ASP A 35 -13.94 -7.27 -5.51
C ASP A 35 -14.19 -5.98 -4.73
N SER A 36 -13.13 -5.32 -4.25
CA SER A 36 -13.23 -4.08 -3.46
C SER A 36 -12.49 -2.95 -4.15
N THR A 37 -13.07 -1.75 -4.11
CA THR A 37 -12.37 -0.52 -4.48
C THR A 37 -11.90 0.23 -3.24
N LEU A 38 -10.86 1.06 -3.37
CA LEU A 38 -10.39 1.91 -2.26
C LEU A 38 -11.49 2.85 -1.74
N ALA A 39 -12.44 3.23 -2.59
CA ALA A 39 -13.56 4.08 -2.21
C ALA A 39 -14.55 3.37 -1.27
N GLU A 40 -14.65 2.05 -1.38
CA GLU A 40 -15.56 1.21 -0.58
C GLU A 40 -14.89 0.69 0.70
N MET A 41 -13.56 0.77 0.76
CA MET A 41 -12.78 0.30 1.91
C MET A 41 -12.78 1.32 3.03
N SER A 42 -13.02 0.86 4.25
CA SER A 42 -12.97 1.64 5.48
C SER A 42 -12.06 0.98 6.51
N GLU A 43 -11.87 1.65 7.65
CA GLU A 43 -11.10 1.11 8.79
C GLU A 43 -11.67 -0.20 9.36
N THR A 44 -12.96 -0.49 9.10
CA THR A 44 -13.67 -1.67 9.62
C THR A 44 -13.95 -2.73 8.56
N SER A 45 -13.51 -2.51 7.32
CA SER A 45 -13.69 -3.48 6.23
C SER A 45 -12.97 -4.79 6.54
N VAL A 46 -13.64 -5.92 6.33
CA VAL A 46 -13.00 -7.24 6.42
C VAL A 46 -12.23 -7.48 5.14
N LEU A 47 -10.91 -7.29 5.20
CA LEU A 47 -10.01 -7.37 4.05
C LEU A 47 -8.99 -8.49 4.22
N GLN A 48 -8.68 -9.18 3.13
CA GLN A 48 -7.56 -10.10 3.07
C GLN A 48 -6.24 -9.34 3.31
N PRO A 49 -5.24 -9.98 3.96
CA PRO A 49 -3.91 -9.42 4.08
C PRO A 49 -3.35 -9.02 2.71
N ARG A 50 -2.66 -7.89 2.62
CA ARG A 50 -1.96 -7.48 1.40
C ARG A 50 -0.80 -8.42 1.06
N LEU A 51 -0.36 -8.40 -0.20
CA LEU A 51 0.92 -9.01 -0.58
C LEU A 51 2.10 -8.39 0.19
N PRO A 52 3.17 -9.16 0.44
CA PRO A 52 4.44 -8.63 0.95
C PRO A 52 4.88 -7.36 0.18
N LEU A 53 5.20 -6.30 0.91
CA LEU A 53 5.67 -5.04 0.35
C LEU A 53 7.01 -4.65 0.98
N ILE A 54 8.03 -4.46 0.15
CA ILE A 54 9.31 -3.85 0.54
C ILE A 54 9.27 -2.38 0.12
N ALA A 55 9.39 -1.47 1.10
CA ALA A 55 9.44 -0.03 0.86
C ALA A 55 10.89 0.47 0.97
N ILE A 56 11.39 1.12 -0.07
CA ILE A 56 12.70 1.76 -0.13
C ILE A 56 12.45 3.27 -0.33
N PRO A 57 12.35 4.04 0.77
CA PRO A 57 12.08 5.47 0.68
C PRO A 57 13.27 6.23 0.10
N THR A 58 13.03 7.11 -0.87
CA THR A 58 14.04 8.06 -1.38
C THR A 58 13.92 9.45 -0.72
N THR A 59 12.91 9.64 0.13
CA THR A 59 12.65 10.90 0.83
C THR A 59 12.46 10.64 2.32
N ALA A 60 13.14 11.42 3.18
CA ALA A 60 13.09 11.25 4.63
C ALA A 60 11.82 11.84 5.31
N GLY A 61 10.78 12.22 4.56
CA GLY A 61 9.82 13.22 5.03
C GLY A 61 8.37 12.78 5.31
N THR A 62 7.88 11.67 4.75
CA THR A 62 6.43 11.37 4.82
C THR A 62 6.06 10.35 5.90
N GLY A 63 7.02 9.51 6.33
CA GLY A 63 6.75 8.41 7.24
C GLY A 63 5.79 7.36 6.67
N SER A 64 5.43 7.44 5.38
CA SER A 64 4.55 6.48 4.72
C SER A 64 5.12 5.06 4.79
N GLU A 65 6.42 4.85 5.00
CA GLU A 65 6.97 3.52 5.26
C GLU A 65 6.52 2.92 6.61
N THR A 66 6.16 3.74 7.61
CA THR A 66 5.87 3.30 8.99
C THR A 66 4.38 3.38 9.36
N THR A 67 3.54 3.98 8.51
CA THR A 67 2.11 4.17 8.80
C THR A 67 1.24 3.01 8.28
N ASN A 68 0.15 2.75 8.99
CA ASN A 68 -0.99 1.95 8.51
C ASN A 68 -1.93 2.75 7.58
N VAL A 69 -1.46 3.89 7.06
CA VAL A 69 -2.21 4.82 6.24
C VAL A 69 -1.68 4.77 4.82
N THR A 70 -2.56 4.78 3.84
CA THR A 70 -2.24 5.08 2.44
C THR A 70 -3.12 6.22 1.96
N VAL A 71 -2.54 7.08 1.13
CA VAL A 71 -3.21 8.24 0.55
C VAL A 71 -3.12 8.12 -0.96
N ILE A 72 -4.29 8.06 -1.60
CA ILE A 72 -4.38 7.96 -3.05
C ILE A 72 -5.27 9.06 -3.59
N ILE A 73 -4.83 9.69 -4.67
CA ILE A 73 -5.65 10.63 -5.41
C ILE A 73 -6.29 9.85 -6.54
N ASP A 74 -7.62 9.79 -6.52
CA ASP A 74 -8.39 9.28 -7.65
C ASP A 74 -8.23 10.25 -8.83
N ALA A 75 -7.62 9.78 -9.92
CA ALA A 75 -7.34 10.61 -11.09
C ALA A 75 -8.59 11.02 -11.87
N VAL A 76 -9.71 10.30 -11.71
CA VAL A 76 -10.99 10.57 -12.39
C VAL A 76 -11.80 11.59 -11.59
N SER A 77 -11.91 11.40 -10.29
CA SER A 77 -12.71 12.29 -9.42
C SER A 77 -11.92 13.44 -8.81
N GLY A 78 -10.58 13.42 -8.89
CA GLY A 78 -9.69 14.37 -8.23
C GLY A 78 -9.71 14.30 -6.70
N ARG A 79 -10.41 13.31 -6.13
CA ARG A 79 -10.61 13.20 -4.69
C ARG A 79 -9.44 12.50 -4.03
N LYS A 80 -8.99 13.08 -2.92
CA LYS A 80 -8.01 12.46 -2.03
C LYS A 80 -8.72 11.40 -1.18
N GLN A 81 -8.43 10.14 -1.45
CA GLN A 81 -8.86 9.00 -0.65
C GLN A 81 -7.76 8.68 0.37
N VAL A 82 -8.17 8.50 1.62
CA VAL A 82 -7.28 8.12 2.71
C VAL A 82 -7.83 6.84 3.29
N LEU A 83 -7.01 5.79 3.32
CA LEU A 83 -7.34 4.51 3.94
C LEU A 83 -6.35 4.25 5.06
N ALA A 84 -6.83 4.18 6.29
CA ALA A 84 -6.10 3.70 7.45
C ALA A 84 -6.60 2.29 7.78
N HIS A 85 -5.78 1.26 7.64
CA HIS A 85 -6.23 -0.11 7.89
C HIS A 85 -5.10 -1.00 8.39
N ALA A 86 -5.40 -1.92 9.32
CA ALA A 86 -4.40 -2.82 9.89
C ALA A 86 -3.72 -3.69 8.81
N SER A 87 -4.44 -4.08 7.76
CA SER A 87 -3.88 -4.84 6.62
C SER A 87 -2.84 -4.06 5.81
N LEU A 88 -2.75 -2.74 5.96
CA LEU A 88 -1.68 -1.94 5.36
C LEU A 88 -0.38 -2.01 6.17
N MET A 89 -0.46 -2.47 7.41
CA MET A 89 0.68 -2.64 8.30
C MET A 89 1.19 -4.06 8.25
N ARG A 90 2.25 -4.27 7.48
CA ARG A 90 3.16 -5.42 7.65
C ARG A 90 4.50 -5.07 7.02
N MET A 91 5.51 -4.79 7.84
CA MET A 91 6.88 -4.56 7.36
C MET A 91 7.87 -5.37 8.20
N TRP A 92 8.75 -6.09 7.51
CA TRP A 92 9.95 -6.68 8.11
C TRP A 92 11.00 -5.57 8.29
N ARG A 93 11.50 -5.39 9.51
CA ARG A 93 12.50 -4.37 9.85
C ARG A 93 13.86 -5.05 10.00
N SER A 94 14.81 -4.78 9.10
CA SER A 94 16.23 -4.99 9.42
C SER A 94 16.70 -3.83 10.28
N SER A 95 16.53 -3.93 11.59
CA SER A 95 17.21 -3.03 12.51
C SER A 95 18.04 -3.85 13.48
N THR A 96 19.31 -4.02 13.15
CA THR A 96 20.35 -4.35 14.11
C THR A 96 20.42 -3.21 15.14
N PRO A 97 20.24 -3.49 16.45
CA PRO A 97 20.52 -2.51 17.48
C PRO A 97 22.03 -2.24 17.51
N ARG A 98 22.44 -0.97 17.53
CA ARG A 98 23.75 -0.58 18.03
C ARG A 98 23.61 -0.19 19.50
#